data_AF-A0A523AZE0-F1
#
_entry.id   AF-A0A523AZE0-F1
#
_cell.length_a   1.000
_cell.length_b   1.000
_cell.length_c   1.000
_cell.angle_alpha   90.00
_cell.angle_beta   90.00
_cell.angle_gamma   90.00
#
_symmetry.space_group_name_H-M   'P 1'
#
loop_
_entity.id
_entity.type
_entity.pdbx_description
1 polymer ?
#
loop_
_entity_poly.entity_id
_entity_poly.type
_entity_poly.pdbx_seq_one_letter_code
_entity_poly.pdbx_strand_id
1 'polypeptide(L)'
;MVRAFAEVAAGAALLLFLLLLSPLSALTFTDTTNADFAQGIHENTENVNDDLRLKAGYLQGRFTSRVFDAGQVQVWGTLSWNATLPTLTVSVENDNVGAEPTTLVDGTVRIGRITGGSYLDTRTANGVYENIAEEAGAPYGGAVNLILFWDGASIPSGWTCISDEAGEPFYYRFPMGGSTYGTTGGTETHTHSSTSSCGGPSATLQRNSGTAVTTATSTHTHTTTSTVSTENHLPPYYDLKVIRYDSGIPSILPAGVIALFPSTSLPPGWSLYTAADNRFLRGAPSAGVTGGNPTHTHSVSVSTGNPSQTVGLATDPCDASTAYPTSTHTHSGSGTSSAASNLPSYITVVLGKADSDTPIPGGMIGMFDGTPGGNWTVLPSFSGRFLMENLTAGYGVTGGSSTHSHSSLNITTGTGATASANLDAGSAVTFASGTHTHTVT
;
A
#
# COMPACT_ATOMS: atom_id res chain seq x y z
N MET A 1 9.70 43.67 105.81
CA MET A 1 8.86 42.88 106.72
C MET A 1 7.81 43.83 107.30
N VAL A 2 6.52 43.45 107.42
CA VAL A 2 5.37 44.35 107.72
C VAL A 2 5.03 45.27 106.51
N ARG A 3 3.91 45.07 105.77
CA ARG A 3 2.49 45.56 105.90
C ARG A 3 2.30 47.09 105.77
N ALA A 4 1.18 47.68 105.32
CA ALA A 4 0.03 47.32 104.43
C ALA A 4 -0.96 48.54 104.36
N PHE A 5 -1.99 48.51 103.47
CA PHE A 5 -3.10 49.50 103.27
C PHE A 5 -2.69 50.89 102.71
N ALA A 6 -3.45 51.68 101.92
CA ALA A 6 -4.88 51.81 101.54
C ALA A 6 -5.75 52.70 102.49
N GLU A 7 -6.77 53.48 102.08
CA GLU A 7 -7.49 53.65 100.78
C GLU A 7 -8.35 54.97 100.72
N VAL A 8 -9.28 55.12 99.73
CA VAL A 8 -10.48 56.02 99.70
C VAL A 8 -10.24 57.54 99.44
N ALA A 9 -11.05 58.33 98.68
CA ALA A 9 -12.12 58.12 97.65
C ALA A 9 -12.32 59.41 96.77
N ALA A 10 -13.46 59.63 96.07
CA ALA A 10 -13.66 60.69 95.05
C ALA A 10 -15.13 61.21 94.84
N GLY A 11 -15.34 62.36 94.15
CA GLY A 11 -16.63 62.91 93.67
C GLY A 11 -16.59 64.42 93.33
N ALA A 12 -17.50 65.06 92.56
CA ALA A 12 -18.69 64.69 91.76
C ALA A 12 -18.94 65.81 90.69
N ALA A 13 -19.48 65.63 89.46
CA ALA A 13 -20.88 65.40 88.99
C ALA A 13 -21.91 66.45 89.51
N LEU A 14 -22.99 66.94 88.82
CA LEU A 14 -23.89 66.48 87.72
C LEU A 14 -24.90 67.64 87.34
N LEU A 15 -25.51 67.94 86.16
CA LEU A 15 -25.35 67.62 84.71
C LEU A 15 -25.56 68.92 83.80
N LEU A 16 -26.62 69.35 83.07
CA LEU A 16 -27.90 68.80 82.52
C LEU A 16 -28.58 69.67 81.37
N PHE A 17 -28.48 69.21 80.09
CA PHE A 17 -29.48 69.29 78.96
C PHE A 17 -29.83 70.52 78.05
N LEU A 18 -30.29 70.14 76.83
CA LEU A 18 -31.00 70.86 75.72
C LEU A 18 -30.21 71.85 74.83
N LEU A 19 -30.37 71.88 73.49
CA LEU A 19 -31.24 71.09 72.59
C LEU A 19 -30.46 70.17 71.62
N LEU A 20 -31.08 69.02 71.29
CA LEU A 20 -30.69 68.14 70.21
C LEU A 20 -31.65 68.33 69.03
N LEU A 21 -31.11 68.66 67.85
CA LEU A 21 -31.77 68.41 66.56
C LEU A 21 -31.01 67.29 65.87
N SER A 22 -31.42 66.04 66.13
CA SER A 22 -30.99 64.92 65.30
C SER A 22 -31.46 65.17 63.87
N PRO A 23 -30.58 65.09 62.84
CA PRO A 23 -31.05 65.08 61.47
C PRO A 23 -31.99 63.88 61.29
N LEU A 24 -33.06 64.03 60.50
CA LEU A 24 -33.86 62.86 60.11
C LEU A 24 -32.95 61.90 59.36
N SER A 25 -32.64 60.76 59.97
CA SER A 25 -32.01 59.65 59.29
C SER A 25 -32.89 59.26 58.10
N ALA A 26 -32.35 59.36 56.88
CA ALA A 26 -33.04 58.82 55.72
C ALA A 26 -33.32 57.33 55.97
N LEU A 27 -34.53 56.87 55.69
CA LEU A 27 -34.88 55.45 55.78
C LEU A 27 -34.10 54.69 54.69
N THR A 28 -32.94 54.17 55.07
CA THR A 28 -32.14 53.28 54.25
C THR A 28 -32.86 51.94 54.16
N PHE A 29 -33.62 51.74 53.08
CA PHE A 29 -34.14 50.42 52.76
C PHE A 29 -32.98 49.55 52.29
N THR A 30 -32.70 48.47 53.04
CA THR A 30 -31.61 47.54 52.76
C THR A 30 -32.22 46.21 52.35
N ASP A 31 -32.23 45.98 51.04
CA ASP A 31 -32.73 44.75 50.42
C ASP A 31 -31.59 43.72 50.36
N THR A 32 -31.62 42.75 51.28
CA THR A 32 -30.59 41.72 51.44
C THR A 32 -31.20 40.38 51.86
N THR A 33 -32.37 40.01 51.33
CA THR A 33 -33.02 38.73 51.66
C THR A 33 -33.52 37.98 50.43
N ASN A 34 -33.39 36.66 50.45
CA ASN A 34 -33.95 35.72 49.48
C ASN A 34 -35.41 36.02 49.12
N ALA A 35 -36.22 36.44 50.10
CA ALA A 35 -37.64 36.69 49.91
C ALA A 35 -37.88 37.90 49.00
N ASP A 36 -37.05 38.93 49.08
CA ASP A 36 -37.19 40.15 48.29
C ASP A 36 -36.60 40.00 46.88
N PHE A 37 -35.42 39.40 46.76
CA PHE A 37 -34.84 39.05 45.45
C PHE A 37 -35.75 38.12 44.64
N ALA A 38 -36.38 37.13 45.28
CA ALA A 38 -37.34 36.23 44.63
C ALA A 38 -38.64 36.91 44.15
N GLN A 39 -38.89 38.18 44.52
CA GLN A 39 -40.01 38.99 44.01
C GLN A 39 -39.62 39.90 42.83
N GLY A 40 -38.38 39.80 42.32
CA GLY A 40 -37.94 40.43 41.08
C GLY A 40 -38.14 39.56 39.83
N ILE A 41 -37.93 40.15 38.65
CA ILE A 41 -38.03 39.47 37.35
C ILE A 41 -36.64 38.96 36.94
N HIS A 42 -36.53 37.65 36.74
CA HIS A 42 -35.30 36.94 36.37
C HIS A 42 -35.29 36.51 34.90
N GLU A 43 -34.39 37.09 34.10
CA GLU A 43 -34.13 36.71 32.71
C GLU A 43 -32.73 36.08 32.62
N ASN A 44 -32.67 34.77 32.37
CA ASN A 44 -31.46 33.93 32.46
C ASN A 44 -30.73 33.94 33.82
N THR A 45 -31.24 34.64 34.82
CA THR A 45 -30.75 34.64 36.20
C THR A 45 -31.60 33.76 37.11
N GLU A 46 -31.12 33.51 38.33
CA GLU A 46 -31.83 32.91 39.46
C GLU A 46 -31.30 33.48 40.77
N ASN A 47 -32.13 33.48 41.81
CA ASN A 47 -31.70 33.73 43.18
C ASN A 47 -31.56 32.39 43.91
N VAL A 48 -30.40 32.13 44.51
CA VAL A 48 -30.07 30.89 45.22
C VAL A 48 -29.21 31.20 46.43
N ASN A 49 -29.67 30.85 47.64
CA ASN A 49 -28.95 31.07 48.90
C ASN A 49 -28.57 32.54 49.16
N ASP A 50 -29.50 33.46 48.87
CA ASP A 50 -29.35 34.93 48.97
C ASP A 50 -28.43 35.55 47.90
N ASP A 51 -27.82 34.75 47.02
CA ASP A 51 -27.05 35.20 45.86
C ASP A 51 -27.88 35.23 44.56
N LEU A 52 -27.94 36.40 43.91
CA LEU A 52 -28.37 36.52 42.52
C LEU A 52 -27.26 36.04 41.58
N ARG A 53 -27.50 34.97 40.82
CA ARG A 53 -26.54 34.37 39.89
C ARG A 53 -27.12 34.12 38.50
N LEU A 54 -26.25 33.73 37.56
CA LEU A 54 -26.62 33.32 36.21
C LEU A 54 -27.00 31.83 36.16
N LYS A 55 -28.00 31.47 35.36
CA LYS A 55 -28.38 30.07 35.10
C LYS A 55 -27.33 29.37 34.25
N ALA A 56 -27.15 28.07 34.51
CA ALA A 56 -26.27 27.22 33.71
C ALA A 56 -26.66 27.24 32.22
N GLY A 57 -25.66 27.29 31.33
CA GLY A 57 -25.85 27.34 29.88
C GLY A 57 -26.00 28.74 29.28
N TYR A 58 -26.05 29.80 30.08
CA TYR A 58 -26.09 31.20 29.62
C TYR A 58 -24.74 31.90 29.85
N LEU A 59 -24.43 32.89 29.01
CA LEU A 59 -23.26 33.78 29.15
C LEU A 59 -23.63 35.20 29.60
N GLN A 60 -24.92 35.56 29.56
CA GLN A 60 -25.45 36.83 30.01
C GLN A 60 -26.89 36.67 30.51
N GLY A 61 -27.29 37.53 31.44
CA GLY A 61 -28.64 37.56 31.99
C GLY A 61 -28.96 38.91 32.60
N ARG A 62 -30.24 39.12 32.90
CA ARG A 62 -30.79 40.33 33.47
C ARG A 62 -31.60 39.97 34.71
N PHE A 63 -31.52 40.85 35.70
CA PHE A 63 -32.45 40.90 36.80
C PHE A 63 -33.09 42.29 36.80
N THR A 64 -34.38 42.35 37.07
CA THR A 64 -35.09 43.60 37.29
C THR A 64 -35.81 43.47 38.63
N SER A 65 -35.29 44.13 39.67
CA SER A 65 -35.98 44.21 40.96
C SER A 65 -37.34 44.88 40.79
N ARG A 66 -38.27 44.55 41.69
CA ARG A 66 -39.57 45.23 41.75
C ARG A 66 -39.40 46.71 42.09
N VAL A 67 -40.31 47.54 41.58
CA VAL A 67 -40.33 48.98 41.89
C VAL A 67 -40.63 49.20 43.37
N PHE A 68 -39.82 50.03 44.03
CA PHE A 68 -40.12 50.55 45.36
C PHE A 68 -41.23 51.60 45.26
N ASP A 69 -42.48 51.19 45.52
CA ASP A 69 -43.58 52.14 45.67
C ASP A 69 -43.52 52.76 47.08
N ALA A 70 -43.09 54.02 47.12
CA ALA A 70 -43.01 54.80 48.35
C ALA A 70 -44.38 55.32 48.84
N GLY A 71 -45.46 55.09 48.08
CA GLY A 71 -46.80 55.63 48.34
C GLY A 71 -46.92 57.16 48.20
N GLN A 72 -45.82 57.85 47.86
CA GLN A 72 -45.67 59.30 47.74
C GLN A 72 -44.61 59.63 46.67
N VAL A 73 -44.66 60.85 46.12
CA VAL A 73 -43.60 61.34 45.21
C VAL A 73 -42.31 61.59 45.99
N GLN A 74 -41.28 60.78 45.73
CA GLN A 74 -39.95 60.92 46.30
C GLN A 74 -38.93 61.37 45.26
N VAL A 75 -37.99 62.23 45.67
CA VAL A 75 -36.81 62.57 44.85
C VAL A 75 -35.71 61.57 45.16
N TRP A 76 -35.32 60.78 44.17
CA TRP A 76 -34.28 59.77 44.32
C TRP A 76 -32.90 60.43 44.46
N GLY A 77 -32.18 60.08 45.53
CA GLY A 77 -30.75 60.40 45.67
C GLY A 77 -29.87 59.47 44.82
N THR A 78 -28.56 59.63 44.93
CA THR A 78 -27.59 58.77 44.23
C THR A 78 -27.72 57.32 44.68
N LEU A 79 -28.14 56.44 43.76
CA LEU A 79 -28.10 54.98 43.93
C LEU A 79 -26.63 54.54 44.08
N SER A 80 -26.29 54.02 45.27
CA SER A 80 -24.96 53.50 45.57
C SER A 80 -25.02 51.98 45.65
N TRP A 81 -24.24 51.30 44.81
CA TRP A 81 -24.10 49.84 44.79
C TRP A 81 -22.73 49.49 45.37
N ASN A 82 -22.69 48.91 46.56
CA ASN A 82 -21.44 48.46 47.18
C ASN A 82 -21.28 46.94 47.04
N ALA A 83 -20.80 46.50 45.89
CA ALA A 83 -20.49 45.09 45.64
C ALA A 83 -19.10 44.76 46.23
N THR A 84 -19.07 44.05 47.35
CA THR A 84 -17.85 43.37 47.80
C THR A 84 -17.58 42.21 46.85
N LEU A 85 -16.56 42.32 45.99
CA LEU A 85 -16.11 41.21 45.16
C LEU A 85 -15.79 40.00 46.07
N PRO A 86 -16.39 38.81 45.84
CA PRO A 86 -16.02 37.64 46.61
C PRO A 86 -14.54 37.32 46.37
N THR A 87 -13.80 37.04 47.44
CA THR A 87 -12.33 36.85 47.37
C THR A 87 -11.89 35.56 46.70
N LEU A 88 -12.78 34.86 45.99
CA LEU A 88 -12.40 33.91 44.95
C LEU A 88 -11.94 34.70 43.72
N THR A 89 -10.64 34.95 43.65
CA THR A 89 -9.96 35.03 42.36
C THR A 89 -10.16 33.71 41.62
N VAL A 90 -11.15 33.66 40.72
CA VAL A 90 -11.27 32.61 39.69
C VAL A 90 -10.22 32.88 38.59
N SER A 91 -8.97 32.88 39.06
CA SER A 91 -7.73 32.91 38.30
C SER A 91 -6.70 31.98 38.97
N VAL A 92 -7.18 30.99 39.73
CA VAL A 92 -6.76 29.62 39.43
C VAL A 92 -7.48 29.28 38.12
N GLU A 93 -6.82 29.50 36.99
CA GLU A 93 -7.04 28.56 35.90
C GLU A 93 -6.69 27.19 36.48
N ASN A 94 -7.52 26.18 36.24
CA ASN A 94 -7.02 24.82 36.43
C ASN A 94 -5.98 24.63 35.33
N ASP A 95 -4.71 24.80 35.70
CA ASP A 95 -3.50 24.51 34.91
C ASP A 95 -3.46 23.02 34.55
N ASN A 96 -4.41 22.59 33.72
CA ASN A 96 -4.61 21.21 33.28
C ASN A 96 -3.47 20.72 32.38
N VAL A 97 -2.53 21.61 32.06
CA VAL A 97 -1.15 21.27 31.70
C VAL A 97 -0.47 20.64 32.93
N GLY A 98 -0.78 19.36 33.15
CA GLY A 98 0.13 18.43 33.80
C GLY A 98 1.25 18.03 32.84
N ALA A 99 2.11 17.10 33.25
CA ALA A 99 3.05 16.49 32.32
C ALA A 99 2.29 15.78 31.18
N GLU A 100 2.66 16.05 29.93
CA GLU A 100 2.09 15.33 28.78
C GLU A 100 2.30 13.81 28.95
N PRO A 101 1.28 12.98 28.67
CA PRO A 101 1.41 11.53 28.79
C PRO A 101 2.41 11.00 27.77
N THR A 102 3.15 9.95 28.14
CA THR A 102 4.10 9.27 27.25
C THR A 102 3.45 8.63 26.02
N THR A 103 2.14 8.39 26.11
CA THR A 103 1.30 7.84 25.06
C THR A 103 0.13 8.79 24.80
N LEU A 104 -0.07 9.16 23.54
CA LEU A 104 -1.10 10.09 23.11
C LEU A 104 -2.49 9.40 23.02
N VAL A 105 -3.55 10.19 22.81
CA VAL A 105 -4.95 9.72 22.83
C VAL A 105 -5.26 8.70 21.71
N ASP A 106 -4.47 8.71 20.64
CA ASP A 106 -4.53 7.74 19.53
C ASP A 106 -3.71 6.45 19.76
N GLY A 107 -3.02 6.34 20.90
CA GLY A 107 -2.12 5.23 21.24
C GLY A 107 -0.69 5.37 20.73
N THR A 108 -0.33 6.46 20.04
CA THR A 108 1.04 6.72 19.58
C THR A 108 1.96 7.18 20.72
N VAL A 109 3.28 7.09 20.54
CA VAL A 109 4.28 7.60 21.50
C VAL A 109 4.55 9.09 21.23
N ARG A 110 4.76 9.88 22.28
CA ARG A 110 5.09 11.32 22.18
C ARG A 110 6.33 11.55 21.27
N ILE A 111 6.18 12.43 20.29
CA ILE A 111 7.20 12.72 19.25
C ILE A 111 8.17 13.85 19.65
N GLY A 112 7.70 14.81 20.45
CA GLY A 112 8.52 15.91 20.96
C GLY A 112 9.19 15.58 22.30
N ARG A 113 10.37 16.18 22.55
CA ARG A 113 11.12 16.03 23.81
C ARG A 113 11.31 17.38 24.50
N ILE A 114 11.33 17.36 25.83
CA ILE A 114 11.70 18.54 26.64
C ILE A 114 13.23 18.59 26.66
N THR A 115 13.81 19.66 26.09
CA THR A 115 15.26 19.86 25.99
C THR A 115 15.84 20.69 27.13
N GLY A 116 14.98 21.36 27.91
CA GLY A 116 15.35 22.09 29.11
C GLY A 116 14.12 22.70 29.79
N GLY A 117 14.20 22.94 31.09
CA GLY A 117 13.04 23.36 31.89
C GLY A 117 12.02 22.24 32.11
N SER A 118 10.81 22.64 32.47
CA SER A 118 9.67 21.78 32.79
C SER A 118 8.36 22.51 32.52
N TYR A 119 7.26 21.79 32.27
CA TYR A 119 5.91 22.36 32.27
C TYR A 119 5.58 23.20 33.53
N LEU A 120 6.26 22.94 34.66
CA LEU A 120 6.15 23.74 35.88
C LEU A 120 6.67 25.19 35.72
N ASP A 121 7.65 25.42 34.84
CA ASP A 121 8.21 26.76 34.61
C ASP A 121 7.20 27.70 33.94
N THR A 122 6.25 27.15 33.16
CA THR A 122 5.16 27.91 32.52
C THR A 122 4.25 28.62 33.54
N ARG A 123 4.23 28.15 34.80
CA ARG A 123 3.33 28.63 35.87
C ARG A 123 3.80 29.93 36.55
N THR A 124 4.99 30.44 36.21
CA THR A 124 5.50 31.68 36.78
C THR A 124 6.23 32.53 35.74
N ALA A 125 5.82 33.79 35.57
CA ALA A 125 6.45 34.75 34.64
C ALA A 125 7.81 35.26 35.15
N ASN A 126 8.80 34.37 35.23
CA ASN A 126 10.16 34.61 35.74
C ASN A 126 11.24 34.64 34.64
N GLY A 127 10.89 34.35 33.38
CA GLY A 127 11.81 34.28 32.24
C GLY A 127 12.49 32.93 32.02
N VAL A 128 12.13 31.91 32.81
CA VAL A 128 12.40 30.48 32.54
C VAL A 128 11.24 29.91 31.70
N TYR A 129 11.55 29.02 30.77
CA TYR A 129 10.56 28.45 29.85
C TYR A 129 10.77 26.93 29.70
N GLU A 130 9.68 26.20 29.43
CA GLU A 130 9.76 24.83 28.94
C GLU A 130 10.27 24.84 27.49
N ASN A 131 11.50 24.34 27.28
CA ASN A 131 12.13 24.31 25.96
C ASN A 131 11.78 22.98 25.27
N ILE A 132 10.61 22.94 24.64
CA ILE A 132 10.21 21.82 23.78
C ILE A 132 11.01 21.87 22.48
N ALA A 133 11.51 20.73 22.03
CA ALA A 133 11.99 20.55 20.66
C ALA A 133 11.36 19.31 20.03
N GLU A 134 11.15 19.36 18.72
CA GLU A 134 11.02 18.14 17.93
C GLU A 134 12.33 17.34 18.02
N GLU A 135 12.23 16.03 18.20
CA GLU A 135 13.39 15.15 18.14
C GLU A 135 13.90 15.15 16.69
N ALA A 136 15.08 15.75 16.46
CA ALA A 136 15.71 15.83 15.15
C ALA A 136 16.19 14.43 14.70
N GLY A 137 15.25 13.64 14.19
CA GLY A 137 15.40 12.20 13.97
C GLY A 137 14.20 11.35 14.41
N ALA A 138 13.09 11.94 14.89
CA ALA A 138 11.85 11.19 15.13
C ALA A 138 11.39 10.49 13.83
N PRO A 139 11.26 9.16 13.82
CA PRO A 139 11.08 8.42 12.58
C PRO A 139 9.62 8.45 12.11
N TYR A 140 9.35 9.19 11.03
CA TYR A 140 8.18 8.96 10.18
C TYR A 140 8.29 7.60 9.48
N GLY A 141 7.93 6.51 10.17
CA GLY A 141 7.80 5.18 9.58
C GLY A 141 9.12 4.47 9.24
N GLY A 142 10.18 4.74 10.00
CA GLY A 142 11.53 4.22 9.73
C GLY A 142 12.34 5.14 8.80
N ALA A 143 13.65 4.91 8.70
CA ALA A 143 14.49 5.66 7.76
C ALA A 143 14.22 5.15 6.34
N VAL A 144 13.64 5.99 5.48
CA VAL A 144 13.43 5.69 4.05
C VAL A 144 14.76 5.75 3.33
N ASN A 145 15.24 4.60 2.85
CA ASN A 145 16.57 4.45 2.29
C ASN A 145 16.56 4.56 0.76
N LEU A 146 17.56 5.26 0.21
CA LEU A 146 17.79 5.31 -1.23
C LEU A 146 18.38 3.98 -1.73
N ILE A 147 17.77 3.43 -2.77
CA ILE A 147 18.19 2.21 -3.47
C ILE A 147 18.58 2.57 -4.92
N LEU A 148 19.76 2.12 -5.35
CA LEU A 148 20.35 2.34 -6.68
C LEU A 148 20.98 1.05 -7.23
N PHE A 149 21.47 1.10 -8.46
CA PHE A 149 22.23 0.02 -9.08
C PHE A 149 23.74 0.24 -8.96
N TRP A 150 24.49 -0.87 -9.08
CA TRP A 150 25.96 -0.90 -8.96
C TRP A 150 26.54 -2.00 -9.85
N ASP A 151 27.76 -1.78 -10.36
CA ASP A 151 28.51 -2.76 -11.15
C ASP A 151 29.93 -3.03 -10.64
N GLY A 152 30.36 -2.32 -9.60
CA GLY A 152 31.69 -2.46 -8.99
C GLY A 152 31.83 -3.72 -8.14
N ALA A 153 33.05 -4.25 -8.04
CA ALA A 153 33.34 -5.45 -7.25
C ALA A 153 33.17 -5.22 -5.73
N SER A 154 33.55 -4.04 -5.23
CA SER A 154 33.39 -3.65 -3.83
C SER A 154 32.19 -2.72 -3.67
N ILE A 155 31.42 -2.86 -2.60
CA ILE A 155 30.31 -1.94 -2.27
C ILE A 155 30.88 -0.66 -1.59
N PRO A 156 30.38 0.55 -1.90
CA PRO A 156 30.81 1.78 -1.24
C PRO A 156 30.51 1.82 0.26
N SER A 157 31.29 2.60 1.02
CA SER A 157 31.07 2.77 2.46
C SER A 157 29.69 3.39 2.78
N GLY A 158 28.99 2.84 3.76
CA GLY A 158 27.62 3.24 4.11
C GLY A 158 26.53 2.69 3.18
N TRP A 159 26.88 1.83 2.22
CA TRP A 159 25.93 1.11 1.38
C TRP A 159 26.04 -0.41 1.64
N THR A 160 24.89 -1.08 1.59
CA THR A 160 24.77 -2.54 1.65
C THR A 160 24.19 -3.04 0.32
N CYS A 161 24.76 -4.11 -0.23
CA CYS A 161 24.10 -4.81 -1.35
C CYS A 161 22.88 -5.57 -0.83
N ILE A 162 21.81 -5.57 -1.59
CA ILE A 162 20.55 -6.26 -1.29
C ILE A 162 20.13 -7.19 -2.45
N SER A 163 21.12 -7.65 -3.22
CA SER A 163 21.00 -8.66 -4.27
C SER A 163 22.19 -9.63 -4.32
N ASP A 164 23.03 -9.67 -3.29
CA ASP A 164 24.23 -10.53 -3.22
C ASP A 164 23.92 -11.92 -2.68
N GLU A 165 22.98 -12.07 -1.75
CA GLU A 165 22.72 -13.35 -1.07
C GLU A 165 21.27 -13.86 -1.16
N ALA A 166 21.14 -15.18 -1.10
CA ALA A 166 19.87 -15.88 -1.24
C ALA A 166 18.92 -15.57 -0.08
N GLY A 167 17.88 -14.78 -0.36
CA GLY A 167 16.92 -14.29 0.62
C GLY A 167 16.82 -12.76 0.66
N GLU A 168 17.82 -12.05 0.13
CA GLU A 168 17.79 -10.59 0.01
C GLU A 168 16.71 -10.12 -0.98
N PRO A 169 16.18 -8.88 -0.83
CA PRO A 169 15.05 -8.38 -1.62
C PRO A 169 15.19 -8.47 -3.15
N PHE A 170 16.38 -8.27 -3.71
CA PHE A 170 16.59 -8.23 -5.16
C PHE A 170 17.42 -9.39 -5.73
N TYR A 171 17.81 -10.39 -4.93
CA TYR A 171 18.59 -11.55 -5.39
C TYR A 171 17.85 -12.32 -6.50
N TYR A 172 18.37 -12.23 -7.74
CA TYR A 172 17.77 -12.69 -8.99
C TYR A 172 16.33 -12.21 -9.25
N ARG A 173 15.96 -11.02 -8.77
CA ARG A 173 14.64 -10.40 -9.01
C ARG A 173 14.72 -9.15 -9.88
N PHE A 174 13.71 -8.98 -10.73
CA PHE A 174 13.52 -7.78 -11.53
C PHE A 174 12.85 -6.68 -10.68
N PRO A 175 13.44 -5.48 -10.54
CA PRO A 175 12.76 -4.36 -9.90
C PRO A 175 11.51 -3.95 -10.68
N MET A 176 10.41 -3.78 -9.94
CA MET A 176 9.11 -3.36 -10.43
C MET A 176 8.65 -2.16 -9.61
N GLY A 177 8.08 -1.14 -10.25
CA GLY A 177 7.46 -0.04 -9.51
C GLY A 177 6.19 -0.50 -8.78
N GLY A 178 5.98 -0.03 -7.57
CA GLY A 178 4.82 -0.35 -6.74
C GLY A 178 4.48 0.76 -5.76
N SER A 179 3.29 0.71 -5.18
CA SER A 179 2.82 1.62 -4.14
C SER A 179 3.33 1.27 -2.73
N THR A 180 3.94 0.10 -2.57
CA THR A 180 4.53 -0.41 -1.32
C THR A 180 5.81 -1.19 -1.65
N TYR A 181 6.79 -1.14 -0.75
CA TYR A 181 8.03 -1.90 -0.88
C TYR A 181 7.85 -3.37 -0.44
N GLY A 182 8.74 -4.26 -0.90
CA GLY A 182 8.85 -5.64 -0.42
C GLY A 182 7.87 -6.65 -1.03
N THR A 183 6.90 -6.22 -1.85
CA THR A 183 6.05 -7.15 -2.61
C THR A 183 6.87 -7.93 -3.63
N THR A 184 6.85 -9.26 -3.55
CA THR A 184 7.55 -10.17 -4.48
C THR A 184 6.57 -11.18 -5.09
N GLY A 185 6.94 -11.76 -6.23
CA GLY A 185 6.11 -12.73 -6.94
C GLY A 185 6.74 -13.12 -8.29
N GLY A 186 5.97 -13.87 -9.08
CA GLY A 186 6.42 -14.45 -10.34
C GLY A 186 7.17 -15.78 -10.17
N THR A 187 7.51 -16.39 -11.31
CA THR A 187 8.25 -17.65 -11.47
C THR A 187 9.20 -17.50 -12.67
N GLU A 188 10.24 -18.34 -12.77
CA GLU A 188 11.06 -18.41 -14.00
C GLU A 188 10.40 -19.23 -15.12
N THR A 189 9.40 -20.04 -14.79
CA THR A 189 8.73 -20.97 -15.71
C THR A 189 7.20 -20.97 -15.54
N HIS A 190 6.50 -21.39 -16.59
CA HIS A 190 5.05 -21.53 -16.62
C HIS A 190 4.59 -22.68 -17.53
N THR A 191 3.30 -22.98 -17.51
CA THR A 191 2.59 -23.90 -18.42
C THR A 191 1.33 -23.24 -18.95
N HIS A 192 0.82 -23.70 -20.10
CA HIS A 192 -0.50 -23.32 -20.59
C HIS A 192 -1.51 -24.45 -20.39
N SER A 193 -2.74 -24.08 -20.02
CA SER A 193 -3.91 -24.94 -20.25
C SER A 193 -4.14 -25.10 -21.76
N SER A 194 -4.46 -26.31 -22.21
CA SER A 194 -4.86 -26.58 -23.60
C SER A 194 -6.18 -27.35 -23.64
N THR A 195 -6.94 -27.12 -24.71
CA THR A 195 -8.13 -27.89 -25.10
C THR A 195 -7.90 -28.38 -26.52
N SER A 196 -8.25 -29.62 -26.81
CA SER A 196 -8.03 -30.21 -28.14
C SER A 196 -9.26 -30.95 -28.66
N SER A 197 -9.28 -31.11 -29.96
CA SER A 197 -10.33 -31.73 -30.76
C SER A 197 -9.71 -32.66 -31.81
N CYS A 198 -10.41 -33.73 -32.20
CA CYS A 198 -9.90 -34.75 -33.11
C CYS A 198 -10.77 -34.84 -34.36
N GLY A 199 -10.15 -34.68 -35.54
CA GLY A 199 -10.81 -34.88 -36.83
C GLY A 199 -11.15 -36.36 -37.10
N GLY A 200 -11.74 -36.62 -38.28
CA GLY A 200 -11.92 -37.99 -38.78
C GLY A 200 -10.63 -38.62 -39.33
N PRO A 201 -10.66 -39.91 -39.70
CA PRO A 201 -9.50 -40.63 -40.21
C PRO A 201 -9.06 -40.12 -41.59
N SER A 202 -7.75 -39.91 -41.78
CA SER A 202 -7.17 -39.36 -43.02
C SER A 202 -7.23 -40.30 -44.24
N ALA A 203 -7.51 -41.59 -44.03
CA ALA A 203 -7.62 -42.59 -45.08
C ALA A 203 -8.68 -43.65 -44.72
N THR A 204 -9.41 -44.16 -45.71
CA THR A 204 -10.48 -45.14 -45.53
C THR A 204 -10.39 -46.28 -46.56
N LEU A 205 -11.03 -47.40 -46.26
CA LEU A 205 -11.13 -48.60 -47.11
C LEU A 205 -12.57 -49.11 -47.13
N GLN A 206 -12.90 -49.96 -48.11
CA GLN A 206 -14.19 -50.67 -48.15
C GLN A 206 -13.99 -52.19 -48.15
N ARG A 207 -14.87 -52.89 -47.43
CA ARG A 207 -14.95 -54.36 -47.34
C ARG A 207 -16.41 -54.78 -47.10
N ASN A 208 -16.68 -56.07 -47.08
CA ASN A 208 -18.00 -56.59 -46.71
C ASN A 208 -18.25 -56.53 -45.19
N SER A 209 -19.49 -56.19 -44.82
CA SER A 209 -19.93 -56.12 -43.42
C SER A 209 -20.10 -57.51 -42.81
N GLY A 210 -19.71 -57.67 -41.54
CA GLY A 210 -19.83 -58.95 -40.85
C GLY A 210 -19.61 -58.82 -39.34
N THR A 211 -19.23 -59.93 -38.72
CA THR A 211 -19.01 -60.03 -37.26
C THR A 211 -17.68 -60.70 -36.89
N ALA A 212 -16.80 -60.95 -37.87
CA ALA A 212 -15.57 -61.71 -37.66
C ALA A 212 -14.46 -60.86 -37.02
N VAL A 213 -14.38 -59.59 -37.39
CA VAL A 213 -13.48 -58.59 -36.77
C VAL A 213 -14.21 -57.27 -36.57
N THR A 214 -13.78 -56.48 -35.57
CA THR A 214 -14.33 -55.14 -35.29
C THR A 214 -13.27 -54.08 -35.52
N THR A 215 -13.61 -53.07 -36.33
CA THR A 215 -12.72 -51.98 -36.77
C THR A 215 -13.36 -50.61 -36.53
N ALA A 216 -12.59 -49.53 -36.61
CA ALA A 216 -13.10 -48.17 -36.46
C ALA A 216 -13.78 -47.66 -37.76
N THR A 217 -14.90 -46.92 -37.64
CA THR A 217 -15.66 -46.47 -38.83
C THR A 217 -14.92 -45.42 -39.65
N SER A 218 -15.37 -45.17 -40.89
CA SER A 218 -14.85 -44.10 -41.75
C SER A 218 -15.08 -42.67 -41.22
N THR A 219 -15.91 -42.52 -40.18
CA THR A 219 -16.32 -41.25 -39.58
C THR A 219 -16.04 -41.18 -38.07
N HIS A 220 -15.28 -42.15 -37.54
CA HIS A 220 -14.93 -42.15 -36.13
C HIS A 220 -14.00 -40.98 -35.78
N THR A 221 -14.00 -40.63 -34.51
CA THR A 221 -13.14 -39.63 -33.88
C THR A 221 -12.58 -40.23 -32.60
N HIS A 222 -11.74 -39.50 -31.88
CA HIS A 222 -11.32 -39.89 -30.54
C HIS A 222 -11.56 -38.77 -29.52
N THR A 223 -11.63 -39.14 -28.24
CA THR A 223 -11.27 -38.20 -27.17
C THR A 223 -9.75 -37.96 -27.20
N THR A 224 -9.34 -36.74 -26.86
CA THR A 224 -7.92 -36.33 -26.86
C THR A 224 -7.48 -35.90 -25.47
N THR A 225 -6.24 -36.24 -25.13
CA THR A 225 -5.50 -35.68 -24.00
C THR A 225 -4.31 -34.90 -24.57
N SER A 226 -4.07 -33.70 -24.05
CA SER A 226 -2.99 -32.82 -24.51
C SER A 226 -2.15 -32.36 -23.32
N THR A 227 -0.82 -32.39 -23.49
CA THR A 227 0.15 -31.95 -22.49
C THR A 227 1.08 -30.92 -23.12
N VAL A 228 1.18 -29.75 -22.48
CA VAL A 228 2.10 -28.67 -22.85
C VAL A 228 3.30 -28.70 -21.91
N SER A 229 4.52 -28.56 -22.42
CA SER A 229 5.72 -28.52 -21.57
C SER A 229 5.76 -27.29 -20.65
N THR A 230 6.42 -27.44 -19.50
CA THR A 230 6.84 -26.32 -18.66
C THR A 230 8.08 -25.69 -19.27
N GLU A 231 8.03 -24.39 -19.57
CA GLU A 231 9.11 -23.68 -20.27
C GLU A 231 9.57 -22.45 -19.49
N ASN A 232 10.78 -21.96 -19.76
CA ASN A 232 11.31 -20.75 -19.15
C ASN A 232 10.86 -19.50 -19.93
N HIS A 233 10.37 -18.49 -19.19
CA HIS A 233 9.87 -17.24 -19.76
C HIS A 233 10.62 -15.98 -19.31
N LEU A 234 11.86 -16.12 -18.82
CA LEU A 234 12.70 -14.96 -18.48
C LEU A 234 12.85 -14.03 -19.70
N PRO A 235 12.45 -12.74 -19.59
CA PRO A 235 12.64 -11.78 -20.66
C PRO A 235 14.13 -11.38 -20.79
N PRO A 236 14.54 -10.69 -21.86
CA PRO A 236 15.94 -10.31 -22.07
C PRO A 236 16.44 -9.44 -20.91
N TYR A 237 17.43 -9.93 -20.16
CA TYR A 237 17.87 -9.28 -18.92
C TYR A 237 19.34 -8.91 -18.93
N TYR A 238 19.68 -7.91 -18.12
CA TYR A 238 21.02 -7.52 -17.72
C TYR A 238 21.10 -7.50 -16.20
N ASP A 239 22.06 -8.24 -15.65
CA ASP A 239 22.29 -8.35 -14.21
C ASP A 239 23.11 -7.17 -13.68
N LEU A 240 22.67 -6.60 -12.56
CA LEU A 240 23.34 -5.53 -11.80
C LEU A 240 23.28 -5.86 -10.29
N LYS A 241 24.24 -5.38 -9.52
CA LYS A 241 24.07 -5.32 -8.05
C LYS A 241 23.03 -4.25 -7.72
N VAL A 242 22.18 -4.48 -6.73
CA VAL A 242 21.25 -3.49 -6.18
C VAL A 242 21.71 -3.10 -4.80
N ILE A 243 22.04 -1.83 -4.59
CA ILE A 243 22.61 -1.31 -3.34
C ILE A 243 21.63 -0.35 -2.66
N ARG A 244 21.59 -0.40 -1.33
CA ARG A 244 20.82 0.51 -0.47
C ARG A 244 21.77 1.31 0.42
N TYR A 245 21.53 2.61 0.59
CA TYR A 245 22.24 3.41 1.59
C TYR A 245 21.69 3.14 3.00
N ASP A 246 22.54 2.80 3.97
CA ASP A 246 22.11 2.29 5.29
C ASP A 246 21.76 3.38 6.32
N SER A 247 21.55 4.62 5.87
CA SER A 247 21.21 5.77 6.71
C SER A 247 20.32 6.77 5.97
N GLY A 248 19.29 6.25 5.28
CA GLY A 248 18.27 7.06 4.61
C GLY A 248 18.68 7.52 3.21
N ILE A 249 18.69 8.83 2.98
CA ILE A 249 19.02 9.42 1.68
C ILE A 249 20.33 10.22 1.83
N PRO A 250 21.42 9.84 1.14
CA PRO A 250 22.72 10.50 1.29
C PRO A 250 22.73 11.87 0.60
N SER A 251 23.57 12.80 1.09
CA SER A 251 23.80 14.09 0.43
C SER A 251 24.76 14.00 -0.76
N ILE A 252 25.64 13.00 -0.77
CA ILE A 252 26.61 12.70 -1.83
C ILE A 252 26.47 11.22 -2.22
N LEU A 253 26.38 10.98 -3.52
CA LEU A 253 26.44 9.67 -4.14
C LEU A 253 27.91 9.33 -4.48
N PRO A 254 28.38 8.11 -4.19
CA PRO A 254 29.76 7.73 -4.49
C PRO A 254 29.98 7.49 -6.00
N ALA A 255 31.22 7.69 -6.45
CA ALA A 255 31.63 7.42 -7.83
C ALA A 255 31.22 6.02 -8.29
N GLY A 256 30.66 5.92 -9.49
CA GLY A 256 30.27 4.66 -10.12
C GLY A 256 28.86 4.15 -9.82
N VAL A 257 28.04 4.82 -9.00
CA VAL A 257 26.62 4.42 -8.85
C VAL A 257 25.87 4.56 -10.16
N ILE A 258 24.92 3.65 -10.40
CA ILE A 258 24.08 3.62 -11.58
C ILE A 258 22.65 4.00 -11.17
N ALA A 259 22.12 5.04 -11.78
CA ALA A 259 20.82 5.62 -11.47
C ALA A 259 19.95 5.79 -12.72
N LEU A 260 18.64 5.93 -12.49
CA LEU A 260 17.62 6.02 -13.52
C LEU A 260 17.38 7.50 -13.88
N PHE A 261 17.23 7.81 -15.17
CA PHE A 261 17.02 9.17 -15.66
C PHE A 261 15.90 9.26 -16.72
N PRO A 262 15.20 10.41 -16.81
CA PRO A 262 14.14 10.65 -17.79
C PRO A 262 14.63 11.15 -19.17
N SER A 263 15.95 11.15 -19.40
CA SER A 263 16.56 11.69 -20.63
C SER A 263 17.96 11.09 -20.85
N THR A 264 18.39 11.01 -22.11
CA THR A 264 19.78 10.69 -22.49
C THR A 264 20.74 11.87 -22.35
N SER A 265 20.22 13.09 -22.18
CA SER A 265 21.00 14.27 -21.78
C SER A 265 21.15 14.27 -20.25
N LEU A 266 22.21 13.65 -19.75
CA LEU A 266 22.48 13.49 -18.32
C LEU A 266 23.03 14.77 -17.65
N PRO A 267 22.92 14.89 -16.32
CA PRO A 267 23.57 15.95 -15.54
C PRO A 267 25.10 15.91 -15.63
N PRO A 268 25.82 17.02 -15.35
CA PRO A 268 27.28 17.02 -15.29
C PRO A 268 27.83 16.00 -14.27
N GLY A 269 28.88 15.28 -14.65
CA GLY A 269 29.46 14.20 -13.83
C GLY A 269 28.72 12.87 -13.92
N TRP A 270 27.91 12.66 -14.97
CA TRP A 270 27.25 11.39 -15.27
C TRP A 270 27.42 10.99 -16.74
N SER A 271 27.87 9.75 -16.97
CA SER A 271 27.99 9.12 -18.28
C SER A 271 26.85 8.13 -18.55
N LEU A 272 26.46 7.93 -19.82
CA LEU A 272 25.42 6.94 -20.19
C LEU A 272 25.90 5.50 -19.94
N TYR A 273 25.06 4.69 -19.28
CA TYR A 273 25.36 3.30 -18.96
C TYR A 273 24.77 2.35 -20.01
N THR A 274 25.42 2.26 -21.17
CA THR A 274 24.87 1.60 -22.36
C THR A 274 24.85 0.06 -22.33
N ALA A 275 25.47 -0.57 -21.32
CA ALA A 275 25.66 -2.03 -21.30
C ALA A 275 24.34 -2.81 -21.16
N ALA A 276 23.34 -2.20 -20.52
CA ALA A 276 22.02 -2.79 -20.30
C ALA A 276 21.00 -2.51 -21.43
N ASP A 277 21.37 -1.77 -22.47
CA ASP A 277 20.42 -1.30 -23.51
C ASP A 277 19.57 -2.43 -24.12
N ASN A 278 18.29 -2.12 -24.35
CA ASN A 278 17.24 -3.04 -24.80
C ASN A 278 17.01 -4.28 -23.88
N ARG A 279 17.29 -4.17 -22.57
CA ARG A 279 17.09 -5.27 -21.59
C ARG A 279 16.42 -4.83 -20.30
N PHE A 280 15.78 -5.78 -19.64
CA PHE A 280 15.27 -5.64 -18.28
C PHE A 280 16.39 -5.67 -17.26
N LEU A 281 16.28 -4.84 -16.22
CA LEU A 281 17.24 -4.81 -15.11
C LEU A 281 16.89 -5.92 -14.11
N ARG A 282 17.85 -6.75 -13.73
CA ARG A 282 17.69 -7.79 -12.71
C ARG A 282 18.76 -7.65 -11.64
N GLY A 283 18.37 -7.75 -10.37
CA GLY A 283 19.31 -7.76 -9.25
C GLY A 283 20.06 -9.09 -9.17
N ALA A 284 21.37 -9.04 -8.92
CA ALA A 284 22.24 -10.22 -8.90
C ALA A 284 23.50 -9.98 -8.05
N PRO A 285 24.22 -11.06 -7.64
CA PRO A 285 25.49 -10.95 -6.92
C PRO A 285 26.66 -10.42 -7.77
N SER A 286 26.51 -10.44 -9.09
CA SER A 286 27.52 -9.99 -10.06
C SER A 286 26.82 -9.23 -11.18
N ALA A 287 27.39 -8.08 -11.57
CA ALA A 287 26.91 -7.35 -12.73
C ALA A 287 27.44 -7.95 -14.05
N GLY A 288 26.76 -7.64 -15.16
CA GLY A 288 27.25 -7.94 -16.52
C GLY A 288 26.86 -9.30 -17.09
N VAL A 289 26.14 -10.13 -16.34
CA VAL A 289 25.51 -11.35 -16.90
C VAL A 289 24.26 -10.95 -17.69
N THR A 290 24.01 -11.63 -18.81
CA THR A 290 22.80 -11.44 -19.62
C THR A 290 22.18 -12.76 -20.01
N GLY A 291 20.86 -12.79 -20.18
CA GLY A 291 20.13 -13.97 -20.62
C GLY A 291 18.67 -13.66 -20.95
N GLY A 292 17.83 -14.70 -20.97
CA GLY A 292 16.43 -14.60 -21.37
C GLY A 292 16.23 -14.47 -22.88
N ASN A 293 14.98 -14.37 -23.31
CA ASN A 293 14.57 -14.25 -24.73
C ASN A 293 13.32 -13.36 -24.79
N PRO A 294 13.12 -12.52 -25.84
CA PRO A 294 11.88 -11.75 -26.02
C PRO A 294 10.68 -12.60 -26.48
N THR A 295 10.89 -13.89 -26.72
CA THR A 295 9.85 -14.87 -27.08
C THR A 295 10.15 -16.26 -26.51
N HIS A 296 9.15 -17.13 -26.43
CA HIS A 296 9.36 -18.58 -26.26
C HIS A 296 8.35 -19.39 -27.08
N THR A 297 8.56 -20.71 -27.12
CA THR A 297 7.62 -21.72 -27.64
C THR A 297 7.40 -22.78 -26.56
N HIS A 298 6.33 -23.58 -26.70
CA HIS A 298 6.14 -24.81 -25.93
C HIS A 298 6.12 -26.02 -26.85
N SER A 299 6.64 -27.14 -26.38
CA SER A 299 6.31 -28.44 -26.96
C SER A 299 4.90 -28.86 -26.51
N VAL A 300 4.15 -29.44 -27.43
CA VAL A 300 2.80 -29.95 -27.20
C VAL A 300 2.77 -31.40 -27.66
N SER A 301 2.39 -32.30 -26.76
CA SER A 301 2.16 -33.71 -27.08
C SER A 301 0.68 -34.04 -26.92
N VAL A 302 0.18 -34.91 -27.79
CA VAL A 302 -1.22 -35.35 -27.79
C VAL A 302 -1.29 -36.88 -27.84
N SER A 303 -2.28 -37.42 -27.14
CA SER A 303 -2.66 -38.84 -27.23
C SER A 303 -4.18 -38.95 -27.37
N THR A 304 -4.64 -40.02 -28.01
CA THR A 304 -6.07 -40.29 -28.20
C THR A 304 -6.54 -41.46 -27.34
N GLY A 305 -7.81 -41.42 -26.94
CA GLY A 305 -8.52 -42.58 -26.40
C GLY A 305 -8.92 -43.56 -27.51
N ASN A 306 -9.77 -44.54 -27.19
CA ASN A 306 -10.33 -45.48 -28.18
C ASN A 306 -11.21 -44.76 -29.22
N PRO A 307 -11.44 -45.34 -30.41
CA PRO A 307 -12.34 -44.79 -31.42
C PRO A 307 -13.77 -44.66 -30.92
N SER A 308 -14.43 -43.54 -31.25
CA SER A 308 -15.80 -43.21 -30.81
C SER A 308 -16.89 -44.06 -31.48
N GLN A 309 -16.59 -44.69 -32.62
CA GLN A 309 -17.51 -45.51 -33.40
C GLN A 309 -16.79 -46.70 -34.05
N THR A 310 -17.43 -47.87 -34.08
CA THR A 310 -16.88 -49.09 -34.68
C THR A 310 -17.88 -49.81 -35.58
N VAL A 311 -17.39 -50.65 -36.50
CA VAL A 311 -18.15 -51.49 -37.42
C VAL A 311 -17.55 -52.88 -37.49
N GLY A 312 -18.38 -53.90 -37.72
CA GLY A 312 -17.95 -55.28 -37.92
C GLY A 312 -17.72 -55.61 -39.41
N LEU A 313 -16.65 -56.34 -39.72
CA LEU A 313 -16.33 -56.83 -41.06
C LEU A 313 -16.40 -58.35 -41.15
N ALA A 314 -16.57 -58.84 -42.39
CA ALA A 314 -16.40 -60.25 -42.74
C ALA A 314 -14.94 -60.58 -43.09
N THR A 315 -14.61 -61.87 -43.09
CA THR A 315 -13.28 -62.39 -43.42
C THR A 315 -13.41 -63.65 -44.27
N ASP A 316 -12.67 -63.74 -45.38
CA ASP A 316 -12.57 -64.93 -46.21
C ASP A 316 -11.10 -65.43 -46.20
N PRO A 317 -10.81 -66.69 -45.87
CA PRO A 317 -9.44 -67.21 -45.84
C PRO A 317 -8.73 -67.24 -47.21
N CYS A 318 -9.46 -67.07 -48.31
CA CYS A 318 -8.91 -66.98 -49.67
C CYS A 318 -8.46 -65.56 -50.04
N ASP A 319 -8.88 -64.54 -49.29
CA ASP A 319 -8.63 -63.13 -49.60
C ASP A 319 -7.26 -62.64 -49.10
N ALA A 320 -6.84 -61.46 -49.56
CA ALA A 320 -5.56 -60.86 -49.16
C ALA A 320 -5.61 -60.27 -47.73
N SER A 321 -4.60 -60.61 -46.90
CA SER A 321 -4.45 -60.03 -45.56
C SER A 321 -4.31 -58.50 -45.63
N THR A 322 -5.25 -57.81 -44.99
CA THR A 322 -5.42 -56.36 -45.01
C THR A 322 -5.29 -55.81 -43.58
N ALA A 323 -4.49 -54.77 -43.39
CA ALA A 323 -4.34 -54.10 -42.09
C ALA A 323 -5.54 -53.19 -41.79
N TYR A 324 -6.04 -53.24 -40.56
CA TYR A 324 -7.18 -52.44 -40.09
C TYR A 324 -6.94 -51.93 -38.65
N PRO A 325 -7.49 -50.76 -38.28
CA PRO A 325 -7.43 -50.22 -36.93
C PRO A 325 -8.46 -50.93 -36.03
N THR A 326 -8.05 -51.42 -34.86
CA THR A 326 -8.95 -52.18 -33.98
C THR A 326 -9.95 -51.30 -33.23
N SER A 327 -10.95 -51.89 -32.58
CA SER A 327 -11.84 -51.17 -31.65
C SER A 327 -11.15 -50.57 -30.42
N THR A 328 -9.86 -50.86 -30.19
CA THR A 328 -9.06 -50.39 -29.05
C THR A 328 -7.76 -49.71 -29.48
N HIS A 329 -7.63 -49.33 -30.75
CA HIS A 329 -6.45 -48.61 -31.21
C HIS A 329 -6.45 -47.16 -30.69
N THR A 330 -5.25 -46.62 -30.53
CA THR A 330 -5.00 -45.24 -30.13
C THR A 330 -3.92 -44.63 -31.01
N HIS A 331 -3.83 -43.31 -30.97
CA HIS A 331 -2.85 -42.50 -31.70
C HIS A 331 -2.09 -41.60 -30.73
N SER A 332 -0.92 -41.15 -31.16
CA SER A 332 -0.15 -40.09 -30.50
C SER A 332 0.50 -39.17 -31.54
N GLY A 333 0.83 -37.96 -31.12
CA GLY A 333 1.53 -36.98 -31.95
C GLY A 333 2.15 -35.89 -31.10
N SER A 334 3.00 -35.07 -31.72
CA SER A 334 3.59 -33.90 -31.07
C SER A 334 3.84 -32.78 -32.06
N GLY A 335 3.97 -31.56 -31.54
CA GLY A 335 4.34 -30.38 -32.27
C GLY A 335 4.94 -29.33 -31.34
N THR A 336 5.36 -28.21 -31.91
CA THR A 336 5.87 -27.05 -31.16
C THR A 336 5.01 -25.85 -31.52
N SER A 337 4.69 -25.02 -30.53
CA SER A 337 3.89 -23.82 -30.75
C SER A 337 4.60 -22.82 -31.66
N SER A 338 3.84 -21.87 -32.20
CA SER A 338 4.41 -20.61 -32.67
C SER A 338 5.12 -19.87 -31.52
N ALA A 339 6.14 -19.08 -31.85
CA ALA A 339 6.82 -18.24 -30.87
C ALA A 339 5.91 -17.07 -30.47
N ALA A 340 5.74 -16.85 -29.16
CA ALA A 340 4.96 -15.75 -28.61
C ALA A 340 5.81 -14.88 -27.69
N SER A 341 5.46 -13.60 -27.59
CA SER A 341 6.15 -12.64 -26.71
C SER A 341 5.89 -12.93 -25.24
N ASN A 342 6.95 -12.86 -24.44
CA ASN A 342 6.97 -12.98 -22.98
C ASN A 342 7.42 -11.68 -22.30
N LEU A 343 7.48 -10.56 -23.00
CA LEU A 343 7.88 -9.28 -22.41
C LEU A 343 6.83 -8.87 -21.36
N PRO A 344 7.18 -8.84 -20.05
CA PRO A 344 6.24 -8.46 -19.01
C PRO A 344 5.93 -6.96 -19.11
N SER A 345 4.85 -6.51 -18.47
CA SER A 345 4.48 -5.08 -18.43
C SER A 345 5.65 -4.20 -17.97
N TYR A 346 6.09 -3.27 -18.83
CA TYR A 346 7.34 -2.52 -18.64
C TYR A 346 7.18 -1.01 -18.84
N ILE A 347 8.16 -0.28 -18.32
CA ILE A 347 8.43 1.13 -18.63
C ILE A 347 9.92 1.29 -18.98
N THR A 348 10.22 2.04 -20.04
CA THR A 348 11.60 2.29 -20.46
C THR A 348 12.24 3.38 -19.61
N VAL A 349 13.54 3.20 -19.34
CA VAL A 349 14.37 4.11 -18.56
C VAL A 349 15.71 4.32 -19.25
N VAL A 350 16.36 5.45 -18.97
CA VAL A 350 17.78 5.65 -19.31
C VAL A 350 18.60 5.39 -18.06
N LEU A 351 19.72 4.67 -18.19
CA LEU A 351 20.69 4.54 -17.11
C LEU A 351 21.86 5.52 -17.28
N GLY A 352 22.20 6.20 -16.19
CA GLY A 352 23.41 7.01 -16.06
C GLY A 352 24.29 6.46 -14.95
N LYS A 353 25.61 6.55 -15.12
CA LYS A 353 26.62 6.19 -14.12
C LYS A 353 27.39 7.43 -13.67
N ALA A 354 27.56 7.61 -12.36
CA ALA A 354 28.30 8.74 -11.80
C ALA A 354 29.81 8.62 -12.10
N ASP A 355 30.42 9.66 -12.69
CA ASP A 355 31.84 9.68 -13.05
C ASP A 355 32.75 9.92 -11.83
N SER A 356 32.22 10.58 -10.80
CA SER A 356 32.88 10.90 -9.53
C SER A 356 31.87 10.89 -8.39
N ASP A 357 32.36 11.04 -7.15
CA ASP A 357 31.50 11.42 -6.02
C ASP A 357 30.75 12.72 -6.39
N THR A 358 29.43 12.74 -6.20
CA THR A 358 28.56 13.80 -6.74
C THR A 358 27.29 13.99 -5.90
N PRO A 359 26.77 15.22 -5.70
CA PRO A 359 25.46 15.43 -5.09
C PRO A 359 24.35 14.77 -5.90
N ILE A 360 23.22 14.43 -5.25
CA ILE A 360 22.02 13.97 -5.96
C ILE A 360 21.57 15.04 -6.96
N PRO A 361 21.55 14.76 -8.29
CA PRO A 361 21.21 15.76 -9.29
C PRO A 361 19.69 15.85 -9.49
N GLY A 362 19.22 17.03 -9.90
CA GLY A 362 17.83 17.23 -10.28
C GLY A 362 17.43 16.32 -11.45
N GLY A 363 16.28 15.66 -11.34
CA GLY A 363 15.78 14.73 -12.36
C GLY A 363 16.30 13.29 -12.25
N MET A 364 17.13 12.95 -11.26
CA MET A 364 17.41 11.55 -10.94
C MET A 364 16.14 10.84 -10.46
N ILE A 365 15.95 9.59 -10.88
CA ILE A 365 14.89 8.70 -10.40
C ILE A 365 15.55 7.65 -9.49
N GLY A 366 15.13 7.61 -8.23
CA GLY A 366 15.60 6.63 -7.23
C GLY A 366 14.57 5.54 -6.96
N MET A 367 15.02 4.39 -6.48
CA MET A 367 14.18 3.39 -5.82
C MET A 367 14.27 3.58 -4.30
N PHE A 368 13.26 3.16 -3.54
CA PHE A 368 13.19 3.38 -2.10
C PHE A 368 12.48 2.22 -1.38
N ASP A 369 12.80 2.00 -0.10
CA ASP A 369 12.09 1.03 0.76
C ASP A 369 10.91 1.63 1.56
N GLY A 370 10.63 2.92 1.36
CA GLY A 370 9.45 3.63 1.83
C GLY A 370 9.12 4.84 0.95
N THR A 371 8.17 5.68 1.34
CA THR A 371 7.79 6.88 0.58
C THR A 371 8.76 8.04 0.88
N PRO A 372 9.58 8.50 -0.08
CA PRO A 372 10.54 9.58 0.17
C PRO A 372 9.84 10.94 0.27
N GLY A 373 10.30 11.76 1.23
CA GLY A 373 9.83 13.14 1.41
C GLY A 373 10.77 14.20 0.81
N GLY A 374 10.45 15.47 1.04
CA GLY A 374 11.30 16.60 0.66
C GLY A 374 11.38 16.82 -0.85
N ASN A 375 12.59 16.73 -1.41
CA ASN A 375 12.87 17.03 -2.83
C ASN A 375 12.44 15.91 -3.81
N TRP A 376 11.74 14.89 -3.33
CA TRP A 376 11.33 13.72 -4.11
C TRP A 376 9.84 13.78 -4.49
N THR A 377 9.47 13.10 -5.58
CA THR A 377 8.09 12.97 -6.03
C THR A 377 7.87 11.55 -6.53
N VAL A 378 6.82 10.90 -6.02
CA VAL A 378 6.46 9.53 -6.42
C VAL A 378 5.98 9.53 -7.87
N LEU A 379 6.48 8.60 -8.69
CA LEU A 379 6.14 8.46 -10.10
C LEU A 379 5.14 7.31 -10.32
N PRO A 380 3.81 7.55 -10.28
CA PRO A 380 2.80 6.49 -10.40
C PRO A 380 2.82 5.76 -11.75
N SER A 381 3.45 6.35 -12.77
CA SER A 381 3.68 5.74 -14.08
C SER A 381 4.49 4.43 -14.04
N PHE A 382 5.24 4.18 -12.97
CA PHE A 382 6.01 2.95 -12.76
C PHE A 382 5.20 1.82 -12.10
N SER A 383 4.02 2.11 -11.54
CA SER A 383 3.26 1.13 -10.76
C SER A 383 2.85 -0.09 -11.60
N GLY A 384 3.23 -1.30 -11.15
CA GLY A 384 2.98 -2.55 -11.86
C GLY A 384 3.83 -2.75 -13.12
N ARG A 385 4.94 -2.02 -13.26
CA ARG A 385 5.84 -2.11 -14.42
C ARG A 385 7.28 -2.38 -14.03
N PHE A 386 7.91 -3.30 -14.75
CA PHE A 386 9.34 -3.60 -14.64
C PHE A 386 10.20 -2.58 -15.39
N LEU A 387 11.44 -2.43 -14.94
CA LEU A 387 12.42 -1.52 -15.54
C LEU A 387 13.11 -2.15 -16.75
N MET A 388 12.98 -1.53 -17.92
CA MET A 388 13.75 -1.86 -19.13
C MET A 388 14.64 -0.67 -19.52
N GLU A 389 15.94 -0.88 -19.68
CA GLU A 389 16.80 0.13 -20.30
C GLU A 389 16.48 0.18 -21.81
N ASN A 390 16.21 1.38 -22.33
CA ASN A 390 16.17 1.56 -23.79
C ASN A 390 16.62 2.97 -24.23
N LEU A 391 17.85 3.07 -24.75
CA LEU A 391 18.40 4.33 -25.24
C LEU A 391 17.76 4.80 -26.56
N THR A 392 17.21 3.88 -27.35
CA THR A 392 16.62 4.19 -28.66
C THR A 392 15.19 4.69 -28.55
N ALA A 393 14.40 4.06 -27.67
CA ALA A 393 13.04 4.50 -27.34
C ALA A 393 13.02 5.68 -26.35
N GLY A 394 14.11 5.87 -25.58
CA GLY A 394 14.19 6.85 -24.51
C GLY A 394 13.34 6.46 -23.30
N TYR A 395 13.12 7.41 -22.39
CA TYR A 395 12.35 7.22 -21.16
C TYR A 395 10.82 7.20 -21.40
N GLY A 396 10.11 6.40 -20.61
CA GLY A 396 8.67 6.50 -20.41
C GLY A 396 7.80 5.76 -21.44
N VAL A 397 8.40 5.06 -22.41
CA VAL A 397 7.67 4.17 -23.33
C VAL A 397 7.25 2.92 -22.56
N THR A 398 6.01 2.47 -22.76
CA THR A 398 5.45 1.34 -22.00
C THR A 398 4.95 0.26 -22.95
N GLY A 399 5.20 -1.01 -22.61
CA GLY A 399 4.76 -2.16 -23.40
C GLY A 399 4.70 -3.44 -22.57
N GLY A 400 4.70 -4.57 -23.26
CA GLY A 400 4.56 -5.90 -22.65
C GLY A 400 3.15 -6.21 -22.16
N SER A 401 2.99 -7.36 -21.49
CA SER A 401 1.70 -7.85 -20.97
C SER A 401 1.90 -8.65 -19.68
N SER A 402 0.83 -8.83 -18.90
CA SER A 402 0.79 -9.81 -17.80
C SER A 402 0.34 -11.21 -18.25
N THR A 403 -0.15 -11.35 -19.48
CA THR A 403 -0.59 -12.61 -20.08
C THR A 403 -0.30 -12.65 -21.59
N HIS A 404 0.01 -13.84 -22.11
CA HIS A 404 0.14 -14.11 -23.54
C HIS A 404 -0.58 -15.40 -23.93
N SER A 405 -0.69 -15.64 -25.24
CA SER A 405 -1.24 -16.87 -25.81
C SER A 405 -0.48 -17.27 -27.07
N HIS A 406 -0.44 -18.57 -27.35
CA HIS A 406 0.06 -19.11 -28.62
C HIS A 406 -1.11 -19.35 -29.57
N SER A 407 -0.84 -19.39 -30.88
CA SER A 407 -1.83 -19.85 -31.87
C SER A 407 -2.12 -21.34 -31.67
N SER A 408 -3.35 -21.78 -31.98
CA SER A 408 -3.68 -23.20 -32.09
C SER A 408 -2.70 -23.94 -33.03
N LEU A 409 -2.36 -25.18 -32.66
CA LEU A 409 -1.53 -26.06 -33.47
C LEU A 409 -2.44 -27.02 -34.26
N ASN A 410 -1.96 -27.53 -35.39
CA ASN A 410 -2.55 -28.70 -36.04
C ASN A 410 -1.51 -29.83 -35.98
N ILE A 411 -1.74 -30.82 -35.13
CA ILE A 411 -0.83 -31.96 -34.93
C ILE A 411 -1.43 -33.16 -35.66
N THR A 412 -0.81 -33.55 -36.78
CA THR A 412 -1.09 -34.84 -37.41
C THR A 412 -0.47 -35.95 -36.55
N THR A 413 -1.26 -36.92 -36.12
CA THR A 413 -0.78 -38.05 -35.34
C THR A 413 0.07 -39.01 -36.18
N GLY A 414 0.86 -39.86 -35.51
CA GLY A 414 1.34 -41.10 -36.10
C GLY A 414 0.19 -42.04 -36.50
N THR A 415 0.52 -43.08 -37.26
CA THR A 415 -0.43 -44.15 -37.61
C THR A 415 -0.74 -45.00 -36.39
N GLY A 416 -2.01 -45.37 -36.22
CA GLY A 416 -2.49 -46.12 -35.05
C GLY A 416 -2.05 -47.58 -35.06
N ALA A 417 -2.22 -48.26 -33.92
CA ALA A 417 -1.95 -49.69 -33.82
C ALA A 417 -2.94 -50.54 -34.65
N THR A 418 -2.43 -51.32 -35.59
CA THR A 418 -3.24 -52.16 -36.50
C THR A 418 -3.22 -53.63 -36.13
N ALA A 419 -4.35 -54.31 -36.36
CA ALA A 419 -4.37 -55.74 -36.61
C ALA A 419 -4.45 -56.02 -38.13
N SER A 420 -4.23 -57.26 -38.54
CA SER A 420 -4.40 -57.68 -39.94
C SER A 420 -5.21 -58.97 -40.01
N ALA A 421 -6.08 -59.07 -41.01
CA ALA A 421 -6.85 -60.27 -41.31
C ALA A 421 -7.16 -60.34 -42.81
N ASN A 422 -7.49 -61.52 -43.32
CA ASN A 422 -7.99 -61.72 -44.68
C ASN A 422 -9.42 -61.17 -44.76
N LEU A 423 -9.56 -59.87 -45.05
CA LEU A 423 -10.85 -59.15 -45.02
C LEU A 423 -11.61 -59.34 -46.35
N ASP A 424 -12.85 -59.82 -46.24
CA ASP A 424 -13.73 -60.19 -47.37
C ASP A 424 -13.99 -59.03 -48.34
N ALA A 425 -13.57 -59.22 -49.59
CA ALA A 425 -13.54 -58.23 -50.65
C ALA A 425 -14.94 -57.78 -51.10
N GLY A 426 -15.20 -56.48 -50.94
CA GLY A 426 -16.40 -55.84 -51.46
C GLY A 426 -16.52 -54.39 -50.97
N SER A 427 -17.70 -53.80 -51.18
CA SER A 427 -17.94 -52.36 -51.00
C SER A 427 -19.13 -52.03 -50.07
N ALA A 428 -19.59 -53.00 -49.27
CA ALA A 428 -20.79 -52.86 -48.44
C ALA A 428 -20.63 -51.83 -47.29
N VAL A 429 -19.45 -51.74 -46.68
CA VAL A 429 -19.16 -50.76 -45.60
C VAL A 429 -17.79 -50.11 -45.76
N THR A 430 -17.72 -48.83 -45.41
CA THR A 430 -16.48 -48.04 -45.40
C THR A 430 -15.97 -47.88 -43.97
N PHE A 431 -14.68 -48.16 -43.75
CA PHE A 431 -14.00 -48.11 -42.44
C PHE A 431 -12.66 -47.37 -42.56
N ALA A 432 -12.02 -47.04 -41.43
CA ALA A 432 -10.72 -46.38 -41.44
C ALA A 432 -9.60 -47.33 -41.93
N SER A 433 -8.68 -46.82 -42.76
CA SER A 433 -7.54 -47.62 -43.26
C SER A 433 -6.60 -48.01 -42.11
N GLY A 434 -5.90 -49.15 -42.18
CA GLY A 434 -4.89 -49.49 -41.18
C GLY A 434 -3.83 -48.39 -41.00
N THR A 435 -3.39 -47.77 -42.09
CA THR A 435 -2.34 -46.73 -42.08
C THR A 435 -2.89 -45.29 -42.00
N HIS A 436 -4.09 -45.10 -41.44
CA HIS A 436 -4.65 -43.76 -41.29
C HIS A 436 -4.03 -42.98 -40.11
N THR A 437 -4.27 -41.67 -40.11
CA THR A 437 -3.86 -40.71 -39.07
C THR A 437 -5.03 -39.78 -38.76
N HIS A 438 -4.94 -39.04 -37.66
CA HIS A 438 -5.88 -37.97 -37.32
C HIS A 438 -5.15 -36.63 -37.29
N THR A 439 -5.85 -35.54 -37.58
CA THR A 439 -5.41 -34.19 -37.19
C THR A 439 -6.06 -33.85 -35.86
N VAL A 440 -5.23 -33.43 -34.89
CA VAL A 440 -5.66 -32.88 -33.60
C VAL A 440 -5.41 -31.38 -33.60
N THR A 441 -6.42 -30.61 -33.17
CA THR A 441 -6.41 -29.14 -33.10
C THR A 441 -6.85 -28.68 -31.71
#